data_AF-A0A9Q9PBL0-F1
#
_entry.id   AF-A0A9Q9PBL0-F1
#
_cell.length_a   1.000
_cell.length_b   1.000
_cell.length_c   1.000
_cell.angle_alpha   90.00
_cell.angle_beta   90.00
_cell.angle_gamma   90.00
#
_symmetry.space_group_name_H-M   'P 1'
#
loop_
_entity.id
_entity.type
_entity.pdbx_description
1 polymer ?
#
loop_
_entity_poly.entity_id
_entity_poly.type
_entity_poly.pdbx_seq_one_letter_code
_entity_poly.pdbx_strand_id
1 'polypeptide(L)'
;MIHVVIKGGRRFKDVISPKVKYSVPQCNLKLVELENYAEENDIYGDIEIIIYEDKNILFRDSYNIGQGVSRNLLLLVNTTLNTTFKDTPKAEKELLINKLMKEFEKNETAQGELEVRRSTFKEKFTTFRENRAAKARAAAEAKAVEEARAAAEAKAAEEARAAAEAKAAEEARAAAEAKAAEEARAAAEAKAAEEARAAAEAKAAEEARAAAEAKAAEEARAAAEAKAAEEARAAAEAKAVEEARAAAEAKAAEEARAAAEAKAAEEARAAAEAKAVEEARAAAEAKAAEEARAAAEAKAAEEARAAAEAKAAEEARAAAEAKAAEEARAAAEAKAAEEARAAAEAKAAEEARAAAEAKAAEEARAAAEAKAKDLYLLKDEILEEIKKEKLDLQQTIELQKLKQLKEEKEQKKQDKYLRKLKKKQYKINPKPVKFLFFIAVIILLVLYIDPDIVNLFPFPNEFNPLKVIEKITGP
;
A
#
# COMPACT_ATOMS: atom_id res chain seq x y z
N MET A 1 38.94 -13.12 -58.90
CA MET A 1 37.69 -12.37 -58.61
C MET A 1 37.71 -11.08 -59.42
N ILE A 2 36.67 -10.83 -60.21
CA ILE A 2 36.59 -9.64 -61.06
C ILE A 2 36.19 -8.44 -60.21
N HIS A 3 36.93 -7.34 -60.33
CA HIS A 3 36.59 -6.09 -59.69
C HIS A 3 36.88 -4.91 -60.62
N VAL A 4 36.13 -3.84 -60.41
CA VAL A 4 36.16 -2.65 -61.26
C VAL A 4 36.62 -1.47 -60.43
N VAL A 5 37.50 -0.67 -60.98
CA VAL A 5 37.95 0.58 -60.38
C VAL A 5 37.53 1.70 -61.31
N ILE A 6 36.80 2.67 -60.78
CA ILE A 6 36.43 3.89 -61.50
C ILE A 6 37.33 5.00 -60.97
N LYS A 7 38.00 5.70 -61.89
CA LYS A 7 38.79 6.89 -61.59
C LYS A 7 38.15 8.08 -62.28
N GLY A 8 38.12 9.24 -61.62
CA GLY A 8 37.62 10.47 -62.22
C GLY A 8 38.46 11.66 -61.82
N GLY A 9 38.25 12.76 -62.54
CA GLY A 9 38.85 14.06 -62.21
C GLY A 9 38.42 14.58 -60.83
N ARG A 10 39.00 15.73 -60.42
CA ARG A 10 38.72 16.34 -59.10
C ARG A 10 37.22 16.56 -58.83
N ARG A 11 36.44 16.79 -59.87
CA ARG A 11 34.99 17.07 -59.81
C ARG A 11 34.14 15.87 -59.38
N PHE A 12 34.66 14.65 -59.49
CA PHE A 12 33.94 13.42 -59.14
C PHE A 12 34.45 12.76 -57.84
N LYS A 13 35.37 13.40 -57.12
CA LYS A 13 36.02 12.84 -55.92
C LYS A 13 35.05 12.55 -54.77
N ASP A 14 33.95 13.29 -54.70
CA ASP A 14 32.95 13.13 -53.65
C ASP A 14 32.06 11.90 -53.87
N VAL A 15 31.97 11.44 -55.13
CA VAL A 15 31.19 10.27 -55.52
C VAL A 15 32.08 9.04 -55.66
N ILE A 16 33.25 9.16 -56.31
CA ILE A 16 34.16 8.03 -56.57
C ILE A 16 35.55 8.21 -55.98
N SER A 17 36.11 7.10 -55.50
CA SER A 17 37.47 7.02 -55.00
C SER A 17 38.27 5.97 -55.77
N PRO A 18 39.50 6.27 -56.23
CA PRO A 18 40.35 5.35 -56.96
C PRO A 18 40.87 4.18 -56.10
N LYS A 19 40.64 4.23 -54.77
CA LYS A 19 41.02 3.16 -53.82
C LYS A 19 39.91 2.12 -53.65
N VAL A 20 38.68 2.43 -54.08
CA VAL A 20 37.53 1.54 -53.91
C VAL A 20 37.46 0.58 -55.08
N LYS A 21 37.33 -0.70 -54.77
CA LYS A 21 37.14 -1.79 -55.73
C LYS A 21 35.67 -2.16 -55.72
N TYR A 22 35.00 -1.97 -56.84
CA TYR A 22 33.58 -2.31 -57.01
C TYR A 22 33.43 -3.72 -57.57
N SER A 23 32.45 -4.46 -57.09
CA SER A 23 31.94 -5.60 -57.87
C SER A 23 31.29 -5.09 -59.16
N VAL A 24 31.14 -5.97 -60.14
CA VAL A 24 30.53 -5.66 -61.44
C VAL A 24 29.13 -5.00 -61.29
N PRO A 25 28.22 -5.46 -60.41
CA PRO A 25 26.93 -4.80 -60.21
C PRO A 25 27.00 -3.50 -59.40
N GLN A 26 27.88 -3.42 -58.40
CA GLN A 26 28.12 -2.16 -57.68
C GLN A 26 28.65 -1.08 -58.62
N CYS A 27 29.47 -1.46 -59.60
CA CYS A 27 29.93 -0.53 -60.63
C CYS A 27 28.76 0.04 -61.44
N ASN A 28 27.77 -0.77 -61.84
CA ASN A 28 26.59 -0.27 -62.56
C ASN A 28 25.79 0.75 -61.75
N LEU A 29 25.51 0.46 -60.48
CA LEU A 29 24.84 1.41 -59.59
C LEU A 29 25.65 2.70 -59.48
N LYS A 30 26.98 2.56 -59.37
CA LYS A 30 27.86 3.71 -59.24
C LYS A 30 27.97 4.56 -60.50
N LEU A 31 27.86 3.96 -61.68
CA LEU A 31 27.77 4.68 -62.96
C LEU A 31 26.48 5.48 -63.06
N VAL A 32 25.34 4.94 -62.60
CA VAL A 32 24.07 5.68 -62.53
C VAL A 32 24.17 6.84 -61.53
N GLU A 33 24.72 6.59 -60.35
CA GLU A 33 24.93 7.64 -59.34
C GLU A 33 25.85 8.76 -59.86
N LEU A 34 26.90 8.41 -60.61
CA LEU A 34 27.79 9.38 -61.25
C LEU A 34 27.09 10.22 -62.31
N GLU A 35 26.25 9.62 -63.14
CA GLU A 35 25.49 10.36 -64.18
C GLU A 35 24.49 11.31 -63.53
N ASN A 36 23.73 10.85 -62.53
CA ASN A 36 22.80 11.70 -61.79
C ASN A 36 23.52 12.86 -61.09
N TYR A 37 24.64 12.58 -60.42
CA TYR A 37 25.44 13.62 -59.78
C TYR A 37 25.98 14.63 -60.80
N ALA A 38 26.42 14.16 -61.96
CA ALA A 38 26.89 14.99 -63.03
C ALA A 38 25.78 15.89 -63.60
N GLU A 39 24.58 15.35 -63.81
CA GLU A 39 23.40 16.12 -64.24
C GLU A 39 22.95 17.15 -63.20
N GLU A 40 22.80 16.76 -61.93
CA GLU A 40 22.36 17.64 -60.84
C GLU A 40 23.29 18.84 -60.63
N ASN A 41 24.58 18.67 -60.93
CA ASN A 41 25.60 19.70 -60.72
C ASN A 41 26.10 20.34 -62.03
N ASP A 42 25.49 20.02 -63.17
CA ASP A 42 25.87 20.47 -64.52
C ASP A 42 27.37 20.25 -64.83
N ILE A 43 27.88 19.07 -64.47
CA ILE A 43 29.28 18.68 -64.60
C ILE A 43 29.45 17.73 -65.79
N TYR A 44 30.26 18.14 -66.77
CA TYR A 44 30.73 17.26 -67.84
C TYR A 44 32.18 16.86 -67.58
N GLY A 45 32.50 15.58 -67.74
CA GLY A 45 33.89 15.13 -67.62
C GLY A 45 34.12 13.64 -67.86
N ASP A 46 35.39 13.30 -68.02
CA ASP A 46 35.83 11.93 -68.26
C ASP A 46 36.07 11.16 -66.96
N ILE A 47 35.60 9.92 -66.95
CA ILE A 47 35.97 8.88 -65.98
C ILE A 47 36.72 7.77 -66.71
N GLU A 48 37.65 7.13 -66.02
CA GLU A 48 38.35 5.95 -66.50
C GLU A 48 37.84 4.72 -65.75
N ILE A 49 37.40 3.70 -66.49
CA ILE A 49 36.93 2.44 -65.94
C ILE A 49 37.98 1.37 -66.23
N ILE A 50 38.43 0.70 -65.16
CA ILE A 50 39.42 -0.37 -65.24
C ILE A 50 38.85 -1.63 -64.63
N ILE A 51 38.77 -2.70 -65.42
CA ILE A 51 38.32 -4.02 -64.99
C ILE A 51 39.55 -4.88 -64.74
N TYR A 52 39.63 -5.43 -63.53
CA TYR A 52 40.68 -6.33 -63.10
C TYR A 52 40.13 -7.73 -62.90
N GLU A 53 40.92 -8.73 -63.29
CA GLU A 53 40.80 -10.09 -62.77
C GLU A 53 42.06 -10.38 -61.96
N ASP A 54 41.86 -10.44 -60.63
CA ASP A 54 42.92 -10.55 -59.63
C ASP A 54 43.94 -9.40 -59.67
N LYS A 55 45.03 -9.53 -60.44
CA LYS A 55 46.04 -8.47 -60.62
C LYS A 55 46.18 -8.02 -62.08
N ASN A 56 45.53 -8.69 -63.02
CA ASN A 56 45.63 -8.40 -64.45
C ASN A 56 44.53 -7.43 -64.87
N ILE A 57 44.89 -6.45 -65.70
CA ILE A 57 43.93 -5.53 -66.32
C ILE A 57 43.29 -6.28 -67.50
N LEU A 58 41.99 -6.55 -67.40
CA LEU A 58 41.21 -7.15 -68.47
C LEU A 58 40.68 -6.09 -69.44
N PHE A 59 40.36 -4.92 -68.93
CA PHE A 59 39.78 -3.84 -69.72
C PHE A 59 40.12 -2.49 -69.09
N ARG A 60 40.41 -1.49 -69.92
CA ARG A 60 40.66 -0.12 -69.49
C ARG A 60 40.22 0.83 -70.59
N ASP A 61 39.31 1.74 -70.26
CA ASP A 61 38.87 2.76 -71.19
C ASP A 61 38.35 4.01 -70.46
N SER A 62 38.32 5.13 -71.17
CA SER A 62 37.84 6.42 -70.70
C SER A 62 36.46 6.73 -71.29
N TYR A 63 35.58 7.26 -70.45
CA TYR A 63 34.19 7.52 -70.78
C TYR A 63 33.74 8.89 -70.29
N ASN A 64 32.95 9.57 -71.12
CA ASN A 64 32.31 10.82 -70.77
C ASN A 64 31.05 10.57 -69.93
N ILE A 65 30.88 11.36 -68.86
CA ILE A 65 29.75 11.36 -67.93
C ILE A 65 29.09 12.76 -67.94
N GLY A 66 27.78 12.79 -67.71
CA GLY A 66 26.96 14.01 -67.66
C GLY A 66 26.24 14.33 -68.98
N GLN A 67 26.05 13.35 -69.86
CA GLN A 67 25.39 13.55 -71.17
C GLN A 67 23.91 13.11 -71.18
N GLY A 68 23.34 12.72 -70.05
CA GLY A 68 21.95 12.25 -69.98
C GLY A 68 21.77 10.80 -70.37
N VAL A 69 22.85 10.01 -70.45
CA VAL A 69 22.81 8.64 -70.96
C VAL A 69 23.24 7.69 -69.87
N SER A 70 22.28 7.01 -69.22
CA SER A 70 22.59 5.97 -68.24
C SER A 70 23.37 4.83 -68.91
N ARG A 71 24.60 4.59 -68.45
CA ARG A 71 25.50 3.60 -69.06
C ARG A 71 25.66 2.36 -68.18
N ASN A 72 25.46 1.20 -68.78
CA ASN A 72 25.73 -0.10 -68.16
C ASN A 72 27.16 -0.55 -68.50
N LEU A 73 27.91 -1.06 -67.53
CA LEU A 73 29.28 -1.54 -67.71
C LEU A 73 29.41 -2.58 -68.85
N LEU A 74 28.45 -3.50 -68.98
CA LEU A 74 28.43 -4.48 -70.08
C LEU A 74 28.27 -3.80 -71.44
N LEU A 75 27.39 -2.81 -71.53
CA LEU A 75 27.16 -2.05 -72.75
C LEU A 75 28.40 -1.21 -73.10
N LEU A 76 29.06 -0.61 -72.11
CA LEU A 76 30.29 0.15 -72.27
C LEU A 76 31.43 -0.73 -72.83
N VAL A 77 31.69 -1.86 -72.19
CA VAL A 77 32.73 -2.80 -72.61
C VAL A 77 32.42 -3.35 -74.00
N ASN A 78 31.17 -3.75 -74.26
CA ASN A 78 30.77 -4.27 -75.57
C ASN A 78 30.91 -3.20 -76.68
N THR A 79 30.56 -1.95 -76.40
CA THR A 79 30.70 -0.87 -77.38
C THR A 79 32.17 -0.63 -77.68
N THR A 80 33.00 -0.42 -76.66
CA THR A 80 34.44 -0.16 -76.83
C THR A 80 35.15 -1.29 -77.58
N LEU A 81 34.85 -2.55 -77.26
CA LEU A 81 35.46 -3.70 -77.96
C LEU A 81 35.04 -3.80 -79.43
N ASN A 82 33.88 -3.24 -79.81
CA ASN A 82 33.38 -3.27 -81.19
C ASN A 82 33.71 -2.01 -81.99
N THR A 83 33.98 -0.87 -81.33
CA THR A 83 34.27 0.41 -82.00
C THR A 83 35.75 0.75 -81.99
N THR A 84 36.40 0.67 -80.83
CA THR A 84 37.79 1.13 -80.62
C THR A 84 38.81 0.01 -80.86
N PHE A 85 38.47 -1.23 -80.52
CA PHE A 85 39.37 -2.40 -80.66
C PHE A 85 38.83 -3.44 -81.67
N LYS A 86 38.61 -3.00 -82.91
CA LYS A 86 38.01 -3.84 -83.97
C LYS A 86 38.82 -5.09 -84.28
N ASP A 87 40.15 -5.00 -84.21
CA ASP A 87 41.09 -6.07 -84.57
C ASP A 87 41.29 -7.14 -83.49
N THR A 88 40.68 -6.99 -82.30
CA THR A 88 40.75 -8.00 -81.24
C THR A 88 39.97 -9.27 -81.64
N PRO A 89 40.52 -10.48 -81.42
CA PRO A 89 39.85 -11.74 -81.76
C PRO A 89 38.46 -11.86 -81.13
N LYS A 90 37.47 -12.31 -81.92
CA LYS A 90 36.07 -12.45 -81.47
C LYS A 90 35.92 -13.32 -80.22
N ALA A 91 36.73 -14.39 -80.11
CA ALA A 91 36.72 -15.30 -78.97
C ALA A 91 37.11 -14.61 -77.64
N GLU A 92 38.05 -13.65 -77.67
CA GLU A 92 38.46 -12.91 -76.48
C GLU A 92 37.40 -11.91 -76.02
N LYS A 93 36.70 -11.29 -76.98
CA LYS A 93 35.55 -10.41 -76.70
C LYS A 93 34.42 -11.16 -76.01
N GLU A 94 34.02 -12.30 -76.57
CA GLU A 94 32.95 -13.12 -76.01
C GLU A 94 33.31 -13.68 -74.63
N LEU A 95 34.59 -14.03 -74.40
CA LEU A 95 35.06 -14.50 -73.11
C LEU A 95 34.89 -13.44 -72.01
N LEU A 96 35.30 -12.19 -72.27
CA LEU A 96 35.16 -11.10 -71.30
C LEU A 96 33.69 -10.78 -71.01
N ILE A 97 32.85 -10.72 -72.05
CA ILE A 97 31.41 -10.44 -71.90
C ILE A 97 30.73 -11.55 -71.09
N ASN A 98 30.99 -12.82 -71.40
CA ASN A 98 30.42 -13.95 -70.66
C ASN A 98 30.87 -14.00 -69.20
N LYS A 99 32.13 -13.65 -68.93
CA LYS A 99 32.64 -13.51 -67.55
C LYS A 99 31.90 -12.41 -66.78
N LEU A 100 31.70 -11.24 -67.39
CA LEU A 100 30.97 -10.14 -66.76
C LEU A 100 29.50 -10.51 -66.51
N MET A 101 28.83 -11.15 -67.47
CA MET A 101 27.44 -11.63 -67.32
C MET A 101 27.29 -12.61 -66.14
N LYS A 102 28.20 -13.57 -66.02
CA LYS A 102 28.17 -14.55 -64.92
C LYS A 102 28.35 -13.90 -63.53
N GLU A 103 29.09 -12.79 -63.45
CA GLU A 103 29.23 -12.04 -62.20
C GLU A 103 27.99 -11.20 -61.85
N PHE A 104 27.16 -10.82 -62.84
CA PHE A 104 25.85 -10.22 -62.58
C PHE A 104 24.87 -11.22 -61.96
N GLU A 105 24.71 -12.40 -62.57
CA GLU A 105 23.74 -13.42 -62.13
C GLU A 105 24.00 -13.93 -60.70
N LYS A 106 25.28 -14.01 -60.29
CA LYS A 106 25.67 -14.41 -58.93
C LYS A 106 25.24 -13.42 -57.84
N ASN A 107 25.00 -12.15 -58.17
CA ASN A 107 24.72 -11.13 -57.16
C ASN A 107 23.22 -10.92 -56.93
N GLU A 108 22.37 -11.11 -57.94
CA GLU A 108 20.90 -11.07 -57.78
C GLU A 108 20.41 -12.14 -56.80
N THR A 109 20.99 -13.33 -56.87
CA THR A 109 20.71 -14.43 -55.94
C THR A 109 21.16 -14.10 -54.51
N ALA A 110 22.32 -13.47 -54.32
CA ALA A 110 22.82 -13.06 -53.01
C ALA A 110 22.03 -11.89 -52.37
N GLN A 111 21.53 -10.95 -53.19
CA GLN A 111 20.72 -9.83 -52.70
C GLN A 111 19.31 -10.26 -52.26
N GLY A 112 18.68 -11.20 -52.98
CA GLY A 112 17.38 -11.75 -52.58
C GLY A 112 17.42 -12.44 -51.21
N GLU A 113 18.48 -13.20 -50.92
CA GLU A 113 18.66 -13.86 -49.62
C GLU A 113 18.88 -12.86 -48.45
N LEU A 114 19.63 -11.78 -48.70
CA LEU A 114 19.88 -10.73 -47.71
C LEU A 114 18.61 -9.93 -47.37
N GLU A 115 17.74 -9.71 -48.36
CA GLU A 115 16.49 -8.96 -48.17
C GLU A 115 15.46 -9.74 -47.35
N VAL A 116 15.33 -11.05 -47.60
CA VAL A 116 14.52 -11.97 -46.77
C VAL A 116 15.06 -12.05 -45.34
N ARG A 117 16.38 -12.05 -45.16
CA ARG A 117 17.00 -12.06 -43.82
C ARG A 117 16.78 -10.73 -43.08
N ARG A 118 16.74 -9.60 -43.81
CA ARG A 118 16.49 -8.27 -43.24
C ARG A 118 15.01 -8.08 -42.86
N SER A 119 14.07 -8.60 -43.66
CA SER A 119 12.63 -8.53 -43.35
C SER A 119 12.28 -9.35 -42.10
N THR A 120 12.74 -10.59 -42.03
CA THR A 120 12.54 -11.47 -40.87
C THR A 120 13.19 -10.94 -39.59
N PHE A 121 14.36 -10.30 -39.70
CA PHE A 121 15.00 -9.64 -38.56
C PHE A 121 14.19 -8.43 -38.09
N LYS A 122 13.69 -7.61 -39.02
CA LYS A 122 12.90 -6.41 -38.71
C LYS A 122 11.60 -6.76 -37.98
N GLU A 123 10.93 -7.82 -38.42
CA GLU A 123 9.69 -8.34 -37.82
C GLU A 123 9.91 -8.93 -36.41
N LYS A 124 11.01 -9.66 -36.20
CA LYS A 124 11.42 -10.11 -34.86
C LYS A 124 11.79 -8.95 -33.93
N PHE A 125 12.37 -7.89 -34.48
CA PHE A 125 12.76 -6.73 -33.70
C PHE A 125 11.57 -5.85 -33.30
N THR A 126 10.55 -5.71 -34.16
CA THR A 126 9.30 -5.01 -33.83
C THR A 126 8.51 -5.75 -32.75
N THR A 127 8.31 -7.05 -32.91
CA THR A 127 7.62 -7.88 -31.91
C THR A 127 8.34 -7.88 -30.55
N PHE A 128 9.68 -7.92 -30.54
CA PHE A 128 10.45 -7.75 -29.31
C PHE A 128 10.23 -6.38 -28.63
N ARG A 129 10.18 -5.29 -29.41
CA ARG A 129 9.89 -3.96 -28.87
C ARG A 129 8.47 -3.85 -28.32
N GLU A 130 7.49 -4.42 -29.00
CA GLU A 130 6.10 -4.44 -28.58
C GLU A 130 5.93 -5.21 -27.27
N ASN A 131 6.52 -6.40 -27.16
CA ASN A 131 6.50 -7.19 -25.93
C ASN A 131 7.19 -6.46 -24.76
N ARG A 132 8.32 -5.78 -25.02
CA ARG A 132 9.00 -4.99 -23.99
C ARG A 132 8.17 -3.78 -23.56
N ALA A 133 7.50 -3.11 -24.50
CA ALA A 133 6.60 -1.99 -24.21
C ALA A 133 5.36 -2.44 -23.42
N ALA A 134 4.76 -3.57 -23.79
CA ALA A 134 3.65 -4.18 -23.06
C ALA A 134 4.05 -4.54 -21.62
N LYS A 135 5.22 -5.16 -21.45
CA LYS A 135 5.75 -5.48 -20.11
C LYS A 135 6.03 -4.23 -19.26
N ALA A 136 6.53 -3.16 -19.87
CA ALA A 136 6.75 -1.89 -19.18
C ALA A 136 5.43 -1.22 -18.76
N ARG A 137 4.39 -1.29 -19.62
CA ARG A 137 3.04 -0.80 -19.28
C ARG A 137 2.43 -1.58 -18.13
N ALA A 138 2.45 -2.91 -18.18
CA ALA A 138 1.97 -3.76 -17.09
C ALA A 138 2.70 -3.50 -15.76
N ALA A 139 4.01 -3.25 -15.80
CA ALA A 139 4.78 -2.90 -14.60
C ALA A 139 4.42 -1.50 -14.05
N ALA A 140 4.14 -0.53 -14.94
CA ALA A 140 3.70 0.80 -14.53
C ALA A 140 2.28 0.78 -13.93
N GLU A 141 1.39 0.00 -14.52
CA GLU A 141 0.01 -0.18 -14.02
C GLU A 141 0.00 -0.88 -12.66
N ALA A 142 0.81 -1.93 -12.48
CA ALA A 142 0.96 -2.60 -11.19
C ALA A 142 1.46 -1.64 -10.09
N LYS A 143 2.44 -0.77 -10.41
CA LYS A 143 2.90 0.26 -9.47
C LYS A 143 1.82 1.29 -9.15
N ALA A 144 1.06 1.75 -10.15
CA ALA A 144 -0.02 2.70 -9.92
C ALA A 144 -1.12 2.12 -9.01
N VAL A 145 -1.44 0.83 -9.15
CA VAL A 145 -2.39 0.13 -8.26
C VAL A 145 -1.83 0.02 -6.84
N GLU A 146 -0.54 -0.28 -6.68
CA GLU A 146 0.11 -0.34 -5.36
C GLU A 146 0.12 1.02 -4.67
N GLU A 147 0.49 2.09 -5.39
CA GLU A 147 0.45 3.47 -4.88
C GLU A 147 -0.97 3.90 -4.50
N ALA A 148 -1.97 3.58 -5.32
CA ALA A 148 -3.37 3.88 -5.03
C ALA A 148 -3.85 3.15 -3.76
N ARG A 149 -3.44 1.89 -3.58
CA ARG A 149 -3.77 1.11 -2.37
C ARG A 149 -3.10 1.69 -1.12
N ALA A 150 -1.82 2.05 -1.21
CA ALA A 150 -1.10 2.69 -0.11
C ALA A 150 -1.71 4.04 0.28
N ALA A 151 -2.14 4.84 -0.71
CA ALA A 151 -2.83 6.11 -0.45
C ALA A 151 -4.20 5.91 0.22
N ALA A 152 -4.95 4.88 -0.18
CA ALA A 152 -6.24 4.55 0.45
C ALA A 152 -6.05 4.08 1.90
N GLU A 153 -5.04 3.27 2.17
CA GLU A 153 -4.70 2.81 3.52
C GLU A 153 -4.25 3.95 4.43
N ALA A 154 -3.44 4.89 3.90
CA ALA A 154 -3.03 6.08 4.64
C ALA A 154 -4.23 6.96 5.02
N LYS A 155 -5.18 7.18 4.11
CA LYS A 155 -6.42 7.92 4.40
C LYS A 155 -7.26 7.24 5.48
N ALA A 156 -7.46 5.92 5.37
CA ALA A 156 -8.22 5.17 6.37
C ALA A 156 -7.56 5.24 7.77
N ALA A 157 -6.23 5.22 7.83
CA ALA A 157 -5.49 5.38 9.08
C ALA A 157 -5.63 6.80 9.67
N GLU A 158 -5.64 7.83 8.84
CA GLU A 158 -5.87 9.22 9.26
C GLU A 158 -7.30 9.41 9.81
N GLU A 159 -8.31 8.90 9.11
CA GLU A 159 -9.70 8.93 9.57
C GLU A 159 -9.88 8.19 10.90
N ALA A 160 -9.24 7.01 11.06
CA ALA A 160 -9.29 6.26 12.30
C ALA A 160 -8.63 7.02 13.47
N ARG A 161 -7.52 7.72 13.22
CA ARG A 161 -6.88 8.57 14.24
C ARG A 161 -7.75 9.76 14.63
N ALA A 162 -8.34 10.45 13.66
CA ALA A 162 -9.24 11.57 13.92
C ALA A 162 -10.46 11.13 14.73
N ALA A 163 -11.04 9.97 14.43
CA ALA A 163 -12.14 9.40 15.21
C ALA A 163 -11.73 9.05 16.65
N ALA A 164 -10.53 8.50 16.84
CA ALA A 164 -10.01 8.19 18.18
C ALA A 164 -9.75 9.47 19.00
N GLU A 165 -9.19 10.51 18.38
CA GLU A 165 -8.95 11.80 19.03
C GLU A 165 -10.27 12.49 19.41
N ALA A 166 -11.28 12.44 18.54
CA ALA A 166 -12.60 12.97 18.83
C ALA A 166 -13.25 12.27 20.05
N LYS A 167 -13.17 10.93 20.13
CA LYS A 167 -13.66 10.17 21.29
C LYS A 167 -12.92 10.54 22.58
N ALA A 168 -11.59 10.63 22.52
CA ALA A 168 -10.79 11.01 23.69
C ALA A 168 -11.12 12.44 24.17
N ALA A 169 -11.38 13.36 23.25
CA ALA A 169 -11.80 14.72 23.58
C ALA A 169 -13.20 14.76 24.23
N GLU A 170 -14.13 13.92 23.78
CA GLU A 170 -15.46 13.78 24.36
C GLU A 170 -15.40 13.20 25.78
N GLU A 171 -14.62 12.13 25.98
CA GLU A 171 -14.38 11.55 27.30
C GLU A 171 -13.75 12.56 28.27
N ALA A 172 -12.76 13.34 27.80
CA ALA A 172 -12.13 14.38 28.60
C ALA A 172 -13.12 15.50 29.00
N ARG A 173 -14.03 15.88 28.10
CA ARG A 173 -15.10 16.86 28.40
C ARG A 173 -16.08 16.31 29.42
N ALA A 174 -16.54 15.08 29.26
CA ALA A 174 -17.44 14.42 30.21
C ALA A 174 -16.81 14.30 31.60
N ALA A 175 -15.51 13.97 31.68
CA ALA A 175 -14.78 13.93 32.94
C ALA A 175 -14.64 15.32 33.60
N ALA A 176 -14.41 16.37 32.81
CA ALA A 176 -14.34 17.74 33.31
C ALA A 176 -15.69 18.22 33.84
N GLU A 177 -16.78 17.92 33.12
CA GLU A 177 -18.14 18.24 33.54
C GLU A 177 -18.52 17.51 34.84
N ALA A 178 -18.17 16.23 34.95
CA ALA A 178 -18.39 15.44 36.17
C ALA A 178 -17.65 16.05 37.38
N LYS A 179 -16.39 16.47 37.21
CA LYS A 179 -15.63 17.16 38.27
C LYS A 179 -16.26 18.50 38.65
N ALA A 180 -16.66 19.30 37.67
CA ALA A 180 -17.32 20.58 37.92
C ALA A 180 -18.65 20.39 38.70
N ALA A 181 -19.41 19.34 38.37
CA ALA A 181 -20.63 19.00 39.09
C ALA A 181 -20.36 18.54 40.54
N GLU A 182 -19.29 17.77 40.76
CA GLU A 182 -18.86 17.36 42.11
C GLU A 182 -18.41 18.57 42.95
N GLU A 183 -17.60 19.47 42.39
CA GLU A 183 -17.18 20.72 43.05
C GLU A 183 -18.39 21.61 43.39
N ALA A 184 -19.36 21.72 42.48
CA ALA A 184 -20.58 22.49 42.72
C ALA A 184 -21.42 21.89 43.86
N ARG A 185 -21.53 20.55 43.93
CA ARG A 185 -22.22 19.85 45.03
C ARG A 185 -21.51 20.06 46.36
N ALA A 186 -20.19 19.92 46.41
CA ALA A 186 -19.40 20.15 47.61
C ALA A 186 -19.52 21.60 48.11
N ALA A 187 -19.54 22.58 47.19
CA ALA A 187 -19.75 23.99 47.54
C ALA A 187 -21.17 24.25 48.08
N ALA A 188 -22.20 23.60 47.52
CA ALA A 188 -23.57 23.71 48.02
C ALA A 188 -23.71 23.10 49.42
N GLU A 189 -23.11 21.93 49.65
CA GLU A 189 -23.10 21.27 50.96
C GLU A 189 -22.37 22.11 52.02
N ALA A 190 -21.22 22.70 51.67
CA ALA A 190 -20.48 23.59 52.55
C ALA A 190 -21.30 24.81 52.96
N LYS A 191 -22.01 25.45 52.01
CA LYS A 191 -22.94 26.56 52.31
C LYS A 191 -24.08 26.14 53.22
N ALA A 192 -24.71 24.99 52.94
CA ALA A 192 -25.80 24.48 53.78
C ALA A 192 -25.32 24.19 55.22
N ALA A 193 -24.10 23.66 55.37
CA ALA A 193 -23.49 23.44 56.69
C ALA A 193 -23.17 24.75 57.43
N GLU A 194 -22.71 25.78 56.73
CA GLU A 194 -22.47 27.11 57.30
C GLU A 194 -23.78 27.76 57.76
N GLU A 195 -24.83 27.73 56.93
CA GLU A 195 -26.16 28.23 57.29
C GLU A 195 -26.74 27.50 58.50
N ALA A 196 -26.58 26.16 58.57
CA ALA A 196 -27.02 25.37 59.72
C ALA A 196 -26.27 25.74 61.01
N ARG A 197 -24.96 26.00 60.93
CA ARG A 197 -24.16 26.46 62.08
C ARG A 197 -24.60 27.86 62.53
N ALA A 198 -24.80 28.79 61.61
CA ALA A 198 -25.27 30.13 61.92
C ALA A 198 -26.65 30.11 62.60
N ALA A 199 -27.56 29.26 62.12
CA ALA A 199 -28.87 29.07 62.74
C ALA A 199 -28.78 28.48 64.16
N ALA A 200 -27.88 27.52 64.38
CA ALA A 200 -27.65 26.95 65.70
C ALA A 200 -27.05 27.96 66.68
N GLU A 201 -26.09 28.78 66.22
CA GLU A 201 -25.49 29.85 67.03
C GLU A 201 -26.52 30.92 67.39
N ALA A 202 -27.39 31.31 66.45
CA ALA A 202 -28.48 32.25 66.71
C ALA A 202 -29.44 31.74 67.79
N LYS A 203 -29.85 30.47 67.71
CA LYS A 203 -30.70 29.83 68.73
C LYS A 203 -30.03 29.80 70.11
N ALA A 204 -28.75 29.42 70.17
CA ALA A 204 -28.00 29.40 71.42
C ALA A 204 -27.88 30.81 72.04
N ALA A 205 -27.70 31.84 71.22
CA ALA A 205 -27.66 33.22 71.67
C ALA A 205 -29.02 33.71 72.21
N GLU A 206 -30.13 33.30 71.58
CA GLU A 206 -31.48 33.60 72.04
C GLU A 206 -31.79 32.91 73.38
N GLU A 207 -31.48 31.61 73.52
CA GLU A 207 -31.61 30.87 74.77
C GLU A 207 -30.79 31.51 75.90
N ALA A 208 -29.56 31.94 75.61
CA ALA A 208 -28.71 32.63 76.59
C ALA A 208 -29.30 33.97 77.03
N ARG A 209 -29.90 34.75 76.12
CA ARG A 209 -30.59 36.00 76.44
C ARG A 209 -31.82 35.75 77.30
N ALA A 210 -32.65 34.77 76.95
CA ALA A 210 -33.84 34.40 77.72
C ALA A 210 -33.46 33.95 79.15
N ALA A 211 -32.39 33.17 79.30
CA ALA A 211 -31.87 32.77 80.60
C ALA A 211 -31.35 33.96 81.43
N ALA A 212 -30.67 34.92 80.80
CA ALA A 212 -30.20 36.14 81.47
C ALA A 212 -31.37 37.02 81.93
N GLU A 213 -32.40 37.18 81.11
CA GLU A 213 -33.61 37.94 81.46
C GLU A 213 -34.37 37.28 82.62
N ALA A 214 -34.50 35.94 82.60
CA ALA A 214 -35.12 35.20 83.69
C ALA A 214 -34.39 35.40 85.03
N LYS A 215 -33.04 35.35 85.03
CA LYS A 215 -32.24 35.65 86.22
C LYS A 215 -32.43 37.09 86.71
N ALA A 216 -32.42 38.07 85.81
CA ALA A 216 -32.63 39.47 86.17
C ALA A 216 -34.03 39.68 86.78
N ALA A 217 -35.06 39.01 86.27
CA ALA A 217 -36.40 39.05 86.83
C ALA A 217 -36.47 38.41 88.23
N GLU A 218 -35.77 37.30 88.46
CA GLU A 218 -35.67 36.67 89.78
C GLU A 218 -34.95 37.57 90.80
N GLU A 219 -33.82 38.17 90.42
CA GLU A 219 -33.09 39.14 91.25
C GLU A 219 -33.96 40.36 91.59
N ALA A 220 -34.72 40.89 90.62
CA ALA A 220 -35.64 42.00 90.85
C ALA A 220 -36.77 41.63 91.83
N ARG A 221 -37.32 40.41 91.74
CA ARG A 221 -38.33 39.92 92.70
C ARG A 221 -37.74 39.78 94.10
N ALA A 222 -36.55 39.18 94.23
CA ALA A 222 -35.88 39.04 95.52
C ALA A 222 -35.58 40.41 96.17
N ALA A 223 -35.18 41.41 95.37
CA ALA A 223 -34.97 42.78 95.84
C ALA A 223 -36.29 43.44 96.31
N ALA A 224 -37.39 43.23 95.58
CA ALA A 224 -38.71 43.74 95.96
C ALA A 224 -39.21 43.11 97.26
N GLU A 225 -39.06 41.80 97.43
CA GLU A 225 -39.40 41.08 98.67
C GLU A 225 -38.55 41.56 99.85
N ALA A 226 -37.24 41.73 99.67
CA ALA A 226 -36.36 42.25 100.70
C ALA A 226 -36.78 43.66 101.17
N LYS A 227 -37.13 44.54 100.22
CA LYS A 227 -37.61 45.89 100.53
C LYS A 227 -38.96 45.87 101.27
N ALA A 228 -39.90 45.02 100.83
CA ALA A 228 -41.18 44.84 101.52
C ALA A 228 -41.00 44.30 102.96
N ALA A 229 -40.05 43.40 103.17
CA ALA A 229 -39.70 42.90 104.51
C ALA A 229 -39.07 43.97 105.39
N GLU A 230 -38.22 44.85 104.84
CA GLU A 230 -37.66 45.99 105.55
C GLU A 230 -38.74 47.02 105.94
N GLU A 231 -39.64 47.37 105.01
CA GLU A 231 -40.79 48.23 105.29
C GLU A 231 -41.71 47.63 106.37
N ALA A 232 -41.96 46.32 106.34
CA ALA A 232 -42.74 45.63 107.36
C ALA A 232 -42.06 45.66 108.74
N ARG A 233 -40.71 45.52 108.80
CA ARG A 233 -39.95 45.66 110.05
C ARG A 233 -39.98 47.08 110.58
N ALA A 234 -39.80 48.09 109.72
CA ALA A 234 -39.87 49.50 110.11
C ALA A 234 -41.28 49.86 110.64
N ALA A 235 -42.34 49.33 110.02
CA ALA A 235 -43.71 49.50 110.51
C ALA A 235 -43.94 48.81 111.87
N ALA A 236 -43.38 47.63 112.08
CA ALA A 236 -43.45 46.93 113.37
C ALA A 236 -42.68 47.68 114.47
N GLU A 237 -41.50 48.22 114.16
CA GLU A 237 -40.70 49.04 115.09
C GLU A 237 -41.41 50.35 115.43
N ALA A 238 -42.03 51.02 114.44
CA ALA A 238 -42.85 52.20 114.68
C ALA A 238 -44.04 51.91 115.62
N LYS A 239 -44.74 50.78 115.44
CA LYS A 239 -45.80 50.34 116.36
C LYS A 239 -45.28 50.05 117.77
N ALA A 240 -44.11 49.42 117.90
CA ALA A 240 -43.51 49.15 119.21
C ALA A 240 -43.11 50.44 119.94
N VAL A 241 -42.62 51.46 119.21
CA VAL A 241 -42.34 52.80 119.78
C VAL A 241 -43.62 53.51 120.20
N GLU A 242 -44.70 53.37 119.42
CA GLU A 242 -46.01 53.93 119.76
C GLU A 242 -46.63 53.25 121.00
N GLU A 243 -46.57 51.92 121.11
CA GLU A 243 -46.96 51.19 122.32
C GLU A 243 -46.10 51.56 123.54
N ALA A 244 -44.79 51.75 123.37
CA ALA A 244 -43.93 52.22 124.44
C ALA A 244 -44.25 53.66 124.88
N ARG A 245 -44.64 54.53 123.94
CA ARG A 245 -45.14 55.89 124.25
C ARG A 245 -46.49 55.85 124.97
N ALA A 246 -47.42 55.02 124.52
CA ALA A 246 -48.71 54.83 125.18
C ALA A 246 -48.56 54.25 126.60
N ALA A 247 -47.60 53.34 126.82
CA ALA A 247 -47.27 52.83 128.15
C ALA A 247 -46.57 53.88 129.05
N ALA A 248 -45.78 54.78 128.47
CA ALA A 248 -45.17 55.91 129.18
C ALA A 248 -46.20 56.99 129.55
N GLU A 249 -47.16 57.28 128.66
CA GLU A 249 -48.29 58.17 128.96
C GLU A 249 -49.26 57.55 129.98
N ALA A 250 -49.47 56.23 129.95
CA ALA A 250 -50.27 55.52 130.97
C ALA A 250 -49.66 55.57 132.38
N LYS A 251 -48.34 55.75 132.52
CA LYS A 251 -47.67 55.99 133.81
C LYS A 251 -47.59 57.46 134.23
N ALA A 252 -47.81 58.41 133.32
CA ALA A 252 -47.86 59.84 133.63
C ALA A 252 -49.29 60.37 133.86
N ALA A 253 -50.32 59.61 133.47
CA ALA A 253 -51.73 60.01 133.57
C ALA A 253 -52.44 59.63 134.89
N GLU A 254 -51.77 58.93 135.83
CA GLU A 254 -52.38 58.57 137.14
C GLU A 254 -52.24 59.66 138.23
N GLU A 255 -51.60 60.81 137.93
CA GLU A 255 -51.48 61.94 138.87
C GLU A 255 -52.09 63.28 138.40
N ALA A 256 -52.81 63.30 137.27
CA ALA A 256 -53.43 64.54 136.78
C ALA A 256 -54.86 64.32 136.23
N ARG A 257 -55.76 64.04 137.18
CA ARG A 257 -57.11 64.63 137.32
C ARG A 257 -58.11 64.50 136.18
N ALA A 258 -59.19 63.77 136.48
CA ALA A 258 -60.58 64.25 136.44
C ALA A 258 -60.87 65.50 135.58
N ALA A 259 -61.35 65.30 134.35
CA ALA A 259 -62.42 66.09 133.71
C ALA A 259 -62.77 65.56 132.31
N ALA A 260 -64.01 65.10 132.18
CA ALA A 260 -64.92 65.28 131.04
C ALA A 260 -64.60 64.66 129.65
N GLU A 261 -65.45 63.69 129.28
CA GLU A 261 -66.18 63.58 128.01
C GLU A 261 -65.54 64.10 126.71
N ALA A 262 -64.99 63.17 125.91
CA ALA A 262 -65.15 63.13 124.44
C ALA A 262 -64.54 61.84 123.84
N LYS A 263 -64.98 60.65 124.29
CA LYS A 263 -64.71 59.37 123.63
C LYS A 263 -65.96 58.92 122.86
N ALA A 264 -66.02 59.15 121.55
CA ALA A 264 -66.95 58.46 120.64
C ALA A 264 -66.77 58.72 119.12
N ALA A 265 -65.83 59.54 118.65
CA ALA A 265 -65.75 59.89 117.20
C ALA A 265 -64.53 59.33 116.44
N GLU A 266 -63.51 58.82 117.13
CA GLU A 266 -62.22 58.45 116.49
C GLU A 266 -62.11 56.95 116.15
N GLU A 267 -62.73 56.06 116.94
CA GLU A 267 -62.71 54.61 116.69
C GLU A 267 -63.51 54.18 115.45
N ALA A 268 -64.46 55.01 114.98
CA ALA A 268 -65.27 54.68 113.80
C ALA A 268 -64.58 55.03 112.45
N ARG A 269 -63.58 55.92 112.43
CA ARG A 269 -62.86 56.27 111.19
C ARG A 269 -61.71 55.30 110.88
N ALA A 270 -61.00 54.82 111.90
CA ALA A 270 -59.88 53.89 111.72
C ALA A 270 -60.33 52.52 111.15
N ALA A 271 -61.53 52.04 111.50
CA ALA A 271 -62.04 50.77 111.01
C ALA A 271 -62.51 50.81 109.53
N ALA A 272 -62.93 51.98 109.02
CA ALA A 272 -63.37 52.15 107.64
C ALA A 272 -62.20 52.26 106.66
N GLU A 273 -61.09 52.88 107.07
CA GLU A 273 -59.91 53.06 106.22
C GLU A 273 -59.12 51.76 106.04
N ALA A 274 -59.09 50.89 107.07
CA ALA A 274 -58.46 49.58 107.00
C ALA A 274 -59.12 48.63 105.98
N LYS A 275 -60.46 48.64 105.86
CA LYS A 275 -61.18 47.80 104.89
C LYS A 275 -60.97 48.24 103.44
N ALA A 276 -60.86 49.54 103.18
CA ALA A 276 -60.65 50.06 101.82
C ALA A 276 -59.26 49.71 101.27
N VAL A 277 -58.24 49.65 102.13
CA VAL A 277 -56.87 49.26 101.74
C VAL A 277 -56.78 47.76 101.43
N GLU A 278 -57.50 46.92 102.19
CA GLU A 278 -57.50 45.47 101.98
C GLU A 278 -58.19 45.07 100.66
N GLU A 279 -59.33 45.69 100.32
CA GLU A 279 -60.01 45.46 99.03
C GLU A 279 -59.17 45.94 97.83
N ALA A 280 -58.48 47.08 97.95
CA ALA A 280 -57.60 47.58 96.89
C ALA A 280 -56.40 46.65 96.64
N ARG A 281 -55.85 46.04 97.70
CA ARG A 281 -54.72 45.10 97.61
C ARG A 281 -55.13 43.78 96.97
N ALA A 282 -56.30 43.24 97.35
CA ALA A 282 -56.84 42.03 96.73
C ALA A 282 -57.14 42.20 95.23
N ALA A 283 -57.64 43.38 94.81
CA ALA A 283 -57.86 43.69 93.40
C ALA A 283 -56.56 43.82 92.59
N ALA A 284 -55.50 44.38 93.20
CA ALA A 284 -54.19 44.49 92.56
C ALA A 284 -53.50 43.12 92.38
N GLU A 285 -53.55 42.26 93.39
CA GLU A 285 -53.02 40.89 93.29
C GLU A 285 -53.78 40.05 92.25
N ALA A 286 -55.11 40.18 92.17
CA ALA A 286 -55.90 39.47 91.17
C ALA A 286 -55.52 39.86 89.73
N LYS A 287 -55.32 41.15 89.46
CA LYS A 287 -54.86 41.63 88.14
C LYS A 287 -53.45 41.16 87.80
N ALA A 288 -52.52 41.21 88.76
CA ALA A 288 -51.16 40.73 88.54
C ALA A 288 -51.11 39.22 88.25
N ALA A 289 -51.97 38.43 88.90
CA ALA A 289 -52.10 37.00 88.64
C ALA A 289 -52.70 36.69 87.26
N GLU A 290 -53.67 37.49 86.80
CA GLU A 290 -54.26 37.37 85.45
C GLU A 290 -53.25 37.72 84.35
N GLU A 291 -52.52 38.83 84.52
CA GLU A 291 -51.44 39.22 83.58
C GLU A 291 -50.31 38.17 83.53
N ALA A 292 -49.93 37.60 84.67
CA ALA A 292 -48.93 36.53 84.71
C ALA A 292 -49.39 35.25 84.00
N ARG A 293 -50.67 34.88 84.11
CA ARG A 293 -51.25 33.73 83.37
C ARG A 293 -51.30 33.99 81.87
N ALA A 294 -51.74 35.19 81.45
CA ALA A 294 -51.77 35.57 80.05
C ALA A 294 -50.38 35.55 79.40
N ALA A 295 -49.35 36.03 80.12
CA ALA A 295 -47.97 35.98 79.66
C ALA A 295 -47.43 34.54 79.55
N ALA A 296 -47.79 33.66 80.50
CA ALA A 296 -47.40 32.26 80.46
C ALA A 296 -48.07 31.49 79.29
N GLU A 297 -49.36 31.74 79.04
CA GLU A 297 -50.08 31.16 77.90
C GLU A 297 -49.52 31.64 76.56
N ALA A 298 -49.15 32.94 76.45
CA ALA A 298 -48.53 33.48 75.25
C ALA A 298 -47.16 32.82 74.95
N LYS A 299 -46.31 32.66 75.97
CA LYS A 299 -45.01 31.95 75.82
C LYS A 299 -45.20 30.49 75.40
N ALA A 300 -46.13 29.78 76.04
CA ALA A 300 -46.43 28.39 75.68
C ALA A 300 -46.95 28.25 74.24
N ALA A 301 -47.75 29.21 73.76
CA ALA A 301 -48.22 29.22 72.38
C ALA A 301 -47.11 29.51 71.36
N GLU A 302 -46.15 30.37 71.72
CA GLU A 302 -44.97 30.67 70.89
C GLU A 302 -44.02 29.47 70.79
N GLU A 303 -43.71 28.83 71.92
CA GLU A 303 -42.91 27.59 71.95
C GLU A 303 -43.57 26.47 71.13
N ALA A 304 -44.89 26.31 71.23
CA ALA A 304 -45.63 25.32 70.45
C ALA A 304 -45.58 25.60 68.94
N ARG A 305 -45.63 26.88 68.53
CA ARG A 305 -45.48 27.28 67.11
C ARG A 305 -44.06 27.02 66.61
N ALA A 306 -43.04 27.39 67.38
CA ALA A 306 -41.64 27.16 67.02
C ALA A 306 -41.33 25.65 66.88
N ALA A 307 -41.88 24.81 67.77
CA ALA A 307 -41.74 23.36 67.68
C ALA A 307 -42.45 22.78 66.44
N ALA A 308 -43.63 23.29 66.08
CA ALA A 308 -44.35 22.88 64.88
C ALA A 308 -43.61 23.28 63.59
N GLU A 309 -43.05 24.49 63.54
CA GLU A 309 -42.26 24.97 62.41
C GLU A 309 -40.96 24.18 62.24
N ALA A 310 -40.28 23.84 63.35
CA ALA A 310 -39.10 22.99 63.33
C ALA A 310 -39.39 21.59 62.77
N LYS A 311 -40.50 20.96 63.18
CA LYS A 311 -40.94 19.67 62.62
C LYS A 311 -41.27 19.76 61.14
N ALA A 312 -41.98 20.81 60.71
CA ALA A 312 -42.30 21.02 59.30
C ALA A 312 -41.04 21.20 58.43
N ALA A 313 -40.02 21.91 58.95
CA ALA A 313 -38.75 22.07 58.27
C ALA A 313 -37.95 20.75 58.18
N GLU A 314 -37.98 19.92 59.21
CA GLU A 314 -37.37 18.59 59.21
C GLU A 314 -38.05 17.64 58.20
N GLU A 315 -39.39 17.61 58.19
CA GLU A 315 -40.17 16.84 57.22
C GLU A 315 -39.89 17.31 55.78
N ALA A 316 -39.79 18.62 55.54
CA ALA A 316 -39.46 19.17 54.23
C ALA A 316 -38.04 18.78 53.77
N ARG A 317 -37.07 18.78 54.68
CA ARG A 317 -35.69 18.33 54.39
C ARG A 317 -35.65 16.83 54.06
N ALA A 318 -36.32 16.00 54.85
CA ALA A 318 -36.42 14.56 54.60
C ALA A 318 -37.08 14.26 53.26
N ALA A 319 -38.14 15.00 52.89
CA ALA A 319 -38.79 14.87 51.59
C ALA A 319 -37.88 15.30 50.42
N ALA A 320 -37.08 16.36 50.60
CA ALA A 320 -36.13 16.80 49.60
C ALA A 320 -34.99 15.79 49.40
N GLU A 321 -34.46 15.23 50.50
CA GLU A 321 -33.42 14.19 50.47
C GLU A 321 -33.93 12.91 49.80
N ALA A 322 -35.17 12.49 50.10
CA ALA A 322 -35.80 11.34 49.46
C ALA A 322 -35.94 11.53 47.94
N LYS A 323 -36.36 12.71 47.48
CA LYS A 323 -36.43 13.04 46.04
C LYS A 323 -35.05 13.03 45.39
N ALA A 324 -34.03 13.62 46.03
CA ALA A 324 -32.67 13.63 45.51
C ALA A 324 -32.09 12.21 45.39
N ALA A 325 -32.40 11.33 46.35
CA ALA A 325 -32.01 9.93 46.30
C ALA A 325 -32.73 9.15 45.19
N GLU A 326 -34.01 9.43 44.94
CA GLU A 326 -34.78 8.85 43.83
C GLU A 326 -34.23 9.29 42.47
N GLU A 327 -33.95 10.58 42.29
CA GLU A 327 -33.32 11.12 41.08
C GLU A 327 -31.92 10.53 40.84
N ALA A 328 -31.11 10.38 41.90
CA ALA A 328 -29.81 9.75 41.81
C ALA A 328 -29.89 8.27 41.40
N ARG A 329 -30.88 7.53 41.91
CA ARG A 329 -31.14 6.14 41.49
C ARG A 329 -31.60 6.04 40.05
N ALA A 330 -32.52 6.91 39.62
CA ALA A 330 -32.98 6.96 38.24
C ALA A 330 -31.83 7.29 37.26
N ALA A 331 -30.94 8.22 37.63
CA ALA A 331 -29.76 8.54 36.85
C ALA A 331 -28.76 7.38 36.77
N ALA A 332 -28.56 6.65 37.87
CA ALA A 332 -27.70 5.46 37.90
C ALA A 332 -28.29 4.32 37.03
N GLU A 333 -29.60 4.10 37.09
CA GLU A 333 -30.29 3.10 36.27
C GLU A 333 -30.22 3.46 34.77
N ALA A 334 -30.39 4.73 34.43
CA ALA A 334 -30.24 5.21 33.06
C ALA A 334 -28.83 4.97 32.50
N LYS A 335 -27.78 5.26 33.28
CA LYS A 335 -26.39 4.97 32.89
C LYS A 335 -26.15 3.47 32.71
N ALA A 336 -26.64 2.64 33.63
CA ALA A 336 -26.50 1.19 33.51
C ALA A 336 -27.23 0.63 32.27
N ALA A 337 -28.39 1.18 31.92
CA ALA A 337 -29.11 0.82 30.71
C ALA A 337 -28.37 1.24 29.43
N GLU A 338 -27.72 2.41 29.43
CA GLU A 338 -26.89 2.87 28.33
C GLU A 338 -25.65 1.99 28.13
N GLU A 339 -24.93 1.67 29.22
CA GLU A 339 -23.80 0.74 29.19
C GLU A 339 -24.20 -0.65 28.67
N ALA A 340 -25.35 -1.16 29.11
CA ALA A 340 -25.87 -2.44 28.64
C ALA A 340 -26.19 -2.43 27.14
N ARG A 341 -26.74 -1.33 26.61
CA ARG A 341 -26.99 -1.15 25.18
C ARG A 341 -25.69 -1.09 24.38
N ALA A 342 -24.71 -0.31 24.85
CA ALA A 342 -23.40 -0.22 24.20
C ALA A 342 -22.69 -1.59 24.16
N ALA A 343 -22.77 -2.37 25.25
CA ALA A 343 -22.22 -3.73 25.28
C ALA A 343 -22.94 -4.69 24.32
N ALA A 344 -24.27 -4.57 24.19
CA ALA A 344 -25.04 -5.37 23.23
C ALA A 344 -24.69 -5.02 21.78
N GLU A 345 -24.56 -3.73 21.46
CA GLU A 345 -24.16 -3.26 20.14
C GLU A 345 -22.74 -3.72 19.78
N ALA A 346 -21.80 -3.66 20.71
CA ALA A 346 -20.44 -4.16 20.51
C ALA A 346 -20.41 -5.66 20.19
N LYS A 347 -21.20 -6.48 20.90
CA LYS A 347 -21.34 -7.91 20.60
C LYS A 347 -21.94 -8.16 19.22
N ALA A 348 -23.00 -7.44 18.86
CA ALA A 348 -23.62 -7.56 17.54
C ALA A 348 -22.63 -7.19 16.40
N ALA A 349 -21.79 -6.17 16.60
CA ALA A 349 -20.76 -5.79 15.66
C ALA A 349 -19.66 -6.86 15.53
N GLU A 350 -19.27 -7.50 16.63
CA GLU A 350 -18.32 -8.61 16.63
C GLU A 350 -18.86 -9.83 15.87
N GLU A 351 -20.12 -10.23 16.14
CA GLU A 351 -20.79 -11.31 15.43
C GLU A 351 -20.91 -11.04 13.92
N ALA A 352 -21.24 -9.79 13.54
CA ALA A 352 -21.30 -9.39 12.13
C ALA A 352 -19.93 -9.48 11.44
N ARG A 353 -18.85 -9.09 12.13
CA ARG A 353 -17.48 -9.24 11.61
C ARG A 353 -17.09 -10.70 11.44
N ALA A 354 -17.37 -11.55 12.43
CA ALA A 354 -17.11 -12.98 12.35
C ALA A 354 -17.87 -13.64 11.19
N ALA A 355 -19.14 -13.25 10.98
CA ALA A 355 -19.93 -13.75 9.86
C ALA A 355 -19.38 -13.29 8.49
N ALA A 356 -18.90 -12.05 8.39
CA ALA A 356 -18.26 -11.54 7.17
C ALA A 356 -16.95 -12.28 6.86
N GLU A 357 -16.13 -12.54 7.88
CA GLU A 357 -14.87 -13.29 7.75
C GLU A 357 -15.12 -14.74 7.32
N ALA A 358 -16.14 -15.39 7.89
CA ALA A 358 -16.54 -16.75 7.50
C ALA A 358 -16.94 -16.83 6.02
N LYS A 359 -17.72 -15.86 5.53
CA LYS A 359 -18.09 -15.77 4.11
C LYS A 359 -16.88 -15.56 3.20
N ALA A 360 -15.97 -14.65 3.58
CA ALA A 360 -14.75 -14.42 2.81
C ALA A 360 -13.86 -15.67 2.75
N ALA A 361 -13.78 -16.43 3.84
CA ALA A 361 -13.06 -17.70 3.88
C ALA A 361 -13.70 -18.78 2.99
N GLU A 362 -15.04 -18.84 2.94
CA GLU A 362 -15.77 -19.75 2.05
C GLU A 362 -15.54 -19.41 0.58
N GLU A 363 -15.64 -18.13 0.20
CA GLU A 363 -15.35 -17.65 -1.16
C GLU A 363 -13.90 -17.95 -1.58
N ALA A 364 -12.94 -17.75 -0.67
CA ALA A 364 -11.55 -18.07 -0.92
C ALA A 364 -11.34 -19.58 -1.16
N ARG A 365 -12.03 -20.44 -0.41
CA ARG A 365 -12.00 -21.90 -0.62
C ARG A 365 -12.62 -22.29 -1.96
N ALA A 366 -13.77 -21.71 -2.32
CA ALA A 366 -14.41 -21.96 -3.60
C ALA A 366 -13.50 -21.55 -4.79
N ALA A 367 -12.84 -20.40 -4.69
CA ALA A 367 -11.88 -19.94 -5.70
C ALA A 367 -10.65 -20.86 -5.79
N ALA A 368 -10.17 -21.39 -4.66
CA ALA A 368 -9.08 -22.35 -4.66
C ALA A 368 -9.47 -23.69 -5.30
N GLU A 369 -10.69 -24.19 -5.03
CA GLU A 369 -11.21 -25.41 -5.65
C GLU A 369 -11.36 -25.25 -7.18
N ALA A 370 -11.89 -24.10 -7.63
CA ALA A 370 -12.01 -23.81 -9.07
C ALA A 370 -10.64 -23.85 -9.77
N LYS A 371 -9.63 -23.20 -9.18
CA LYS A 371 -8.24 -23.25 -9.70
C LYS A 371 -7.67 -24.66 -9.70
N ALA A 372 -7.99 -25.48 -8.69
CA ALA A 372 -7.54 -26.87 -8.65
C ALA A 372 -8.18 -27.72 -9.76
N LYS A 373 -9.47 -27.51 -10.06
CA LYS A 373 -10.15 -28.14 -11.19
C LYS A 373 -9.55 -27.73 -12.53
N ASP A 374 -9.31 -26.44 -12.74
CA ASP A 374 -8.67 -25.94 -13.96
C ASP A 374 -7.28 -26.55 -14.17
N LEU A 375 -6.49 -26.66 -13.10
CA LEU A 375 -5.18 -27.29 -13.14
C LEU A 375 -5.26 -28.80 -13.48
N TYR A 376 -6.30 -29.48 -12.98
CA TYR A 376 -6.51 -30.90 -13.25
C TYR A 376 -6.93 -31.15 -14.70
N LEU A 377 -7.83 -30.32 -15.24
CA LEU A 377 -8.23 -30.35 -16.65
C LEU A 377 -7.04 -30.08 -17.58
N LEU A 378 -6.24 -29.06 -17.27
CA LEU A 378 -5.03 -28.75 -18.04
C LEU A 378 -4.04 -29.92 -18.02
N LYS A 379 -3.90 -30.58 -16.86
CA LYS A 379 -3.04 -31.75 -16.73
C LYS A 379 -3.51 -32.90 -17.62
N ASP A 380 -4.81 -33.18 -17.66
CA ASP A 380 -5.38 -34.25 -18.50
C ASP A 380 -5.23 -33.93 -20.00
N GLU A 381 -5.40 -32.67 -20.40
CA GLU A 381 -5.18 -32.20 -21.77
C GLU A 381 -3.73 -32.41 -22.22
N ILE A 382 -2.76 -31.97 -21.40
CA ILE A 382 -1.33 -32.16 -21.66
C ILE A 382 -0.99 -33.66 -21.75
N LEU A 383 -1.61 -34.50 -20.92
CA LEU A 383 -1.36 -35.94 -20.90
C LEU A 383 -1.87 -36.63 -22.19
N GLU A 384 -3.02 -36.22 -22.70
CA GLU A 384 -3.55 -36.68 -23.99
C GLU A 384 -2.68 -36.22 -25.16
N GLU A 385 -2.17 -34.99 -25.12
CA GLU A 385 -1.30 -34.45 -26.16
C GLU A 385 0.05 -35.19 -26.21
N ILE A 386 0.66 -35.45 -25.04
CA ILE A 386 1.87 -36.27 -24.92
C ILE A 386 1.64 -37.70 -25.46
N LYS A 387 0.46 -38.29 -25.20
CA LYS A 387 0.13 -39.63 -25.75
C LYS A 387 0.06 -39.61 -27.27
N LYS A 388 -0.55 -38.58 -27.88
CA LYS A 388 -0.62 -38.43 -29.34
C LYS A 388 0.76 -38.27 -29.95
N GLU A 389 1.58 -37.35 -29.42
CA GLU A 389 2.95 -37.16 -29.90
C GLU A 389 3.78 -38.45 -29.82
N LYS A 390 3.63 -39.21 -28.73
CA LYS A 390 4.32 -40.49 -28.57
C LYS A 390 3.88 -41.52 -29.61
N LEU A 391 2.59 -41.54 -29.97
CA LEU A 391 2.07 -42.43 -31.01
C LEU A 391 2.61 -42.04 -32.39
N ASP A 392 2.62 -40.74 -32.72
CA ASP A 392 3.14 -40.23 -33.99
C ASP A 392 4.65 -40.49 -34.11
N LEU A 393 5.40 -40.35 -33.02
CA LEU A 393 6.81 -40.73 -32.93
C LEU A 393 7.02 -42.24 -33.17
N GLN A 394 6.18 -43.10 -32.59
CA GLN A 394 6.27 -44.54 -32.85
C GLN A 394 6.02 -44.87 -34.33
N GLN A 395 4.99 -44.29 -34.93
CA GLN A 395 4.65 -44.51 -36.33
C GLN A 395 5.76 -44.02 -37.27
N THR A 396 6.34 -42.84 -37.00
CA THR A 396 7.47 -42.32 -37.79
C THR A 396 8.72 -43.19 -37.68
N ILE A 397 9.04 -43.70 -36.49
CA ILE A 397 10.14 -44.65 -36.29
C ILE A 397 9.90 -45.95 -37.09
N GLU A 398 8.69 -46.51 -37.06
CA GLU A 398 8.37 -47.71 -37.87
C GLU A 398 8.48 -47.45 -39.37
N LEU A 399 8.00 -46.30 -39.84
CA LEU A 399 8.12 -45.86 -41.23
C LEU A 399 9.59 -45.74 -41.66
N GLN A 400 10.44 -45.18 -40.80
CA GLN A 400 11.88 -45.10 -41.05
C GLN A 400 12.52 -46.48 -41.13
N LYS A 401 12.20 -47.40 -40.21
CA LYS A 401 12.67 -48.79 -40.25
C LYS A 401 12.26 -49.49 -41.54
N LEU A 402 11.02 -49.31 -41.98
CA LEU A 402 10.53 -49.87 -43.24
C LEU A 402 11.24 -49.31 -44.47
N LYS A 403 11.55 -48.00 -44.48
CA LYS A 403 12.33 -47.36 -45.56
C LYS A 403 13.75 -47.92 -45.62
N GLN A 404 14.45 -47.98 -44.50
CA GLN A 404 15.79 -48.56 -44.42
C GLN A 404 15.81 -50.02 -44.89
N LEU A 405 14.81 -50.82 -44.49
CA LEU A 405 14.72 -52.22 -44.89
C LEU A 405 14.44 -52.39 -46.40
N LYS A 406 13.73 -51.43 -47.03
CA LYS A 406 13.57 -51.39 -48.49
C LYS A 406 14.87 -51.02 -49.19
N GLU A 407 15.57 -50.00 -48.72
CA GLU A 407 16.87 -49.57 -49.25
C GLU A 407 17.92 -50.69 -49.14
N GLU A 408 17.99 -51.37 -47.99
CA GLU A 408 18.91 -52.49 -47.78
C GLU A 408 18.59 -53.68 -48.71
N LYS A 409 17.30 -53.97 -48.94
CA LYS A 409 16.87 -54.98 -49.92
C LYS A 409 17.24 -54.57 -51.35
N GLU A 410 17.14 -53.29 -51.70
CA GLU A 410 17.58 -52.79 -53.01
C GLU A 410 19.10 -52.85 -53.17
N GLN A 411 19.87 -52.44 -52.15
CA GLN A 411 21.32 -52.59 -52.12
C GLN A 411 21.72 -54.06 -52.28
N LYS A 412 21.09 -54.98 -51.55
CA LYS A 412 21.36 -56.43 -51.70
C LYS A 412 21.05 -56.94 -53.11
N LYS A 413 20.01 -56.42 -53.77
CA LYS A 413 19.70 -56.73 -55.18
C LYS A 413 20.77 -56.16 -56.12
N GLN A 414 21.15 -54.89 -55.94
CA GLN A 414 22.22 -54.21 -56.68
C GLN A 414 23.55 -54.97 -56.53
N ASP A 415 23.96 -55.31 -55.32
CA ASP A 415 25.17 -56.10 -55.04
C ASP A 415 25.13 -57.49 -55.66
N LYS A 416 23.98 -58.16 -55.61
CA LYS A 416 23.79 -59.46 -56.27
C LYS A 416 23.91 -59.33 -57.79
N TYR A 417 23.40 -58.25 -58.37
CA TYR A 417 23.53 -57.92 -59.79
C TYR A 417 24.99 -57.61 -60.15
N LEU A 418 25.68 -56.78 -59.35
CA LEU A 418 27.10 -56.45 -59.51
C LEU A 418 28.00 -57.69 -59.40
N ARG A 419 27.73 -58.60 -58.45
CA ARG A 419 28.42 -59.89 -58.34
C ARG A 419 28.21 -60.78 -59.56
N LYS A 420 27.00 -60.79 -60.14
CA LYS A 420 26.73 -61.52 -61.40
C LYS A 420 27.48 -60.90 -62.58
N LEU A 421 27.54 -59.57 -62.68
CA LEU A 421 28.34 -58.86 -63.68
C LEU A 421 29.82 -59.16 -63.54
N LYS A 422 30.40 -59.06 -62.34
CA LYS A 422 31.80 -59.44 -62.08
C LYS A 422 32.08 -60.91 -62.42
N LYS A 423 31.19 -61.85 -62.08
CA LYS A 423 31.32 -63.26 -62.48
C LYS A 423 31.22 -63.48 -63.99
N LYS A 424 30.43 -62.68 -64.72
CA LYS A 424 30.38 -62.69 -66.19
C LYS A 424 31.64 -62.07 -66.80
N GLN A 425 32.17 -61.00 -66.21
CA GLN A 425 33.44 -60.37 -66.62
C GLN A 425 34.63 -61.31 -66.38
N TYR A 426 34.64 -62.13 -65.33
CA TYR A 426 35.63 -63.21 -65.15
C TYR A 426 35.48 -64.38 -66.14
N LYS A 427 34.30 -64.54 -66.79
CA LYS A 427 34.10 -65.52 -67.88
C LYS A 427 34.48 -64.96 -69.26
N ILE A 428 34.49 -63.64 -69.42
CA ILE A 428 34.96 -62.92 -70.62
C ILE A 428 36.38 -62.42 -70.30
N ASN A 429 37.32 -63.38 -70.32
CA ASN A 429 38.79 -63.32 -70.26
C ASN A 429 39.52 -61.95 -70.21
N PRO A 430 40.69 -61.91 -69.53
CA PRO A 430 41.89 -62.26 -70.30
C PRO A 430 42.89 -63.13 -69.53
N LYS A 431 43.02 -64.40 -69.92
CA LYS A 431 44.34 -64.99 -70.10
C LYS A 431 44.68 -64.79 -71.58
N PRO A 432 45.77 -64.06 -71.89
CA PRO A 432 47.05 -64.75 -72.02
C PRO A 432 48.25 -63.97 -71.46
N VAL A 433 48.13 -63.26 -70.32
CA VAL A 433 49.32 -62.59 -69.74
C VAL A 433 50.37 -63.62 -69.29
N LYS A 434 49.94 -64.83 -68.90
CA LYS A 434 50.85 -65.94 -68.56
C LYS A 434 51.47 -66.64 -69.79
N PHE A 435 50.85 -66.56 -70.96
CA PHE A 435 51.38 -67.17 -72.19
C PHE A 435 52.47 -66.30 -72.82
N LEU A 436 52.27 -64.97 -72.83
CA LEU A 436 53.28 -63.99 -73.24
C LEU A 436 54.50 -63.99 -72.32
N PHE A 437 54.31 -64.17 -71.01
CA PHE A 437 55.43 -64.27 -70.06
C PHE A 437 56.27 -65.54 -70.29
N PHE A 438 55.63 -66.67 -70.63
CA PHE A 438 56.34 -67.92 -70.92
C PHE A 438 57.15 -67.83 -72.23
N ILE A 439 56.59 -67.17 -73.26
CA ILE A 439 57.30 -66.89 -74.52
C ILE A 439 58.48 -65.95 -74.28
N ALA A 440 58.32 -64.89 -73.47
CA ALA A 440 59.39 -63.95 -73.15
C ALA A 440 60.56 -64.61 -72.38
N VAL A 441 60.26 -65.52 -71.44
CA VAL A 441 61.27 -66.29 -70.70
C VAL A 441 62.00 -67.28 -71.61
N ILE A 442 61.31 -67.93 -72.55
CA ILE A 442 61.94 -68.80 -73.56
C ILE A 442 62.86 -68.00 -74.49
N ILE A 443 62.42 -66.83 -74.97
CA ILE A 443 63.26 -65.95 -75.81
C ILE A 443 64.50 -65.48 -75.05
N LEU A 444 64.37 -65.11 -73.78
CA LEU A 444 65.51 -64.75 -72.92
C LEU A 444 66.49 -65.91 -72.67
N LEU A 445 65.98 -67.14 -72.51
CA LEU A 445 66.81 -68.34 -72.37
C LEU A 445 67.54 -68.71 -73.66
N VAL A 446 66.90 -68.58 -74.83
CA VAL A 446 67.56 -68.81 -76.13
C VAL A 446 68.63 -67.76 -76.40
N LEU A 447 68.38 -66.48 -76.07
CA LEU A 447 69.37 -65.41 -76.19
C LEU A 447 70.55 -65.51 -75.20
N TYR A 448 70.39 -66.24 -74.10
CA TYR A 448 71.45 -66.46 -73.11
C TYR A 448 72.37 -67.65 -73.46
N ILE A 449 71.87 -68.61 -74.24
CA ILE A 449 72.59 -69.84 -74.60
C ILE A 449 73.34 -69.69 -75.93
N ASP A 450 72.89 -68.82 -76.85
CA ASP A 450 73.57 -68.52 -78.11
C ASP A 450 73.40 -67.04 -78.52
N PRO A 451 74.41 -66.17 -78.32
CA PRO A 451 74.29 -64.74 -78.61
C PRO A 451 74.23 -64.37 -80.11
N ASP A 452 74.46 -65.32 -81.02
CA ASP A 452 74.48 -65.09 -82.48
C ASP A 452 73.13 -65.30 -83.20
N ILE A 453 72.05 -65.66 -82.49
CA ILE A 453 70.70 -65.83 -83.08
C ILE A 453 69.99 -64.50 -83.36
N VAL A 454 70.58 -63.36 -82.94
CA VAL A 454 69.97 -62.01 -83.04
C VAL A 454 69.82 -61.48 -84.48
N ASN A 455 70.44 -62.11 -85.49
CA ASN A 455 70.44 -61.62 -86.87
C ASN A 455 69.34 -62.19 -87.81
N LEU A 456 68.33 -62.90 -87.28
CA LEU A 456 67.24 -63.47 -88.12
C LEU A 456 65.85 -62.80 -87.99
N PHE A 457 65.69 -61.74 -87.18
CA PHE A 457 64.42 -61.02 -87.06
C PHE A 457 64.59 -59.50 -87.23
N PRO A 458 64.06 -58.90 -88.32
CA PRO A 458 64.09 -57.46 -88.50
C PRO A 458 62.98 -56.81 -87.66
N PHE A 459 63.34 -56.16 -86.55
CA PHE A 459 62.42 -55.28 -85.83
C PHE A 459 62.62 -53.83 -86.30
N PRO A 460 61.58 -53.16 -86.83
CA PRO A 460 61.63 -51.72 -87.08
C PRO A 460 61.74 -50.93 -85.77
N ASN A 461 62.66 -49.97 -85.80
CA ASN A 461 63.08 -49.06 -84.74
C ASN A 461 61.90 -48.44 -83.97
N GLU A 462 61.77 -48.78 -82.69
CA GLU A 462 61.25 -47.87 -81.64
C GLU A 462 61.27 -48.47 -80.21
N PHE A 463 61.52 -49.79 -80.06
CA PHE A 463 61.66 -50.40 -78.73
C PHE A 463 63.12 -50.73 -78.42
N ASN A 464 63.83 -49.78 -77.78
CA ASN A 464 65.12 -50.06 -77.17
C ASN A 464 64.90 -50.50 -75.70
N PRO A 465 64.99 -51.80 -75.38
CA PRO A 465 64.63 -52.35 -74.06
C PRO A 465 65.52 -51.83 -72.92
N LEU A 466 66.70 -51.28 -73.22
CA LEU A 466 67.61 -50.70 -72.23
C LEU A 466 67.05 -49.43 -71.57
N LYS A 467 66.22 -48.63 -72.27
CA LYS A 467 65.60 -47.41 -71.70
C LYS A 467 64.43 -47.69 -70.75
N VAL A 468 63.85 -48.90 -70.80
CA VAL A 468 62.73 -49.29 -69.92
C VAL A 468 63.25 -49.75 -68.55
N ILE A 469 64.45 -50.31 -68.51
CA ILE A 469 65.09 -50.79 -67.28
C ILE A 469 65.53 -49.62 -66.39
N GLU A 470 66.09 -48.56 -66.98
CA GLU A 470 66.50 -47.34 -66.25
C GLU A 470 65.32 -46.62 -65.57
N LYS A 471 64.09 -46.76 -66.08
CA LYS A 471 62.88 -46.12 -65.52
C LYS A 471 62.24 -46.93 -64.37
N ILE A 472 62.67 -48.17 -64.18
CA ILE A 472 62.20 -49.08 -63.12
C ILE A 472 63.21 -49.15 -61.96
N THR A 473 64.48 -48.79 -62.21
CA THR A 473 65.56 -48.80 -61.21
C THR A 473 66.23 -47.43 -61.05
N GLY A 474 65.53 -46.47 -60.44
CA GLY A 474 66.11 -45.30 -59.75
C GLY A 474 66.52 -44.10 -60.61
N PRO A 475 66.93 -42.97 -59.99
CA PRO A 475 67.39 -42.84 -58.60
C PRO A 475 66.29 -42.84 -57.53
#